data_AF-A0A4V2VUD3-F1
#
_entry.id   AF-A0A4V2VUD3-F1
#
_cell.length_a   1.000
_cell.length_b   1.000
_cell.length_c   1.000
_cell.angle_alpha   90.00
_cell.angle_beta   90.00
_cell.angle_gamma   90.00
#
_symmetry.space_group_name_H-M   'P 1'
#
loop_
_entity.id
_entity.type
_entity.pdbx_description
1 polymer ?
#
loop_
_entity_poly.entity_id
_entity_poly.type
_entity_poly.pdbx_seq_one_letter_code
_entity_poly.pdbx_strand_id
1 'polypeptide(L)'
;MTRTERIKEIQRSVGADADGVIGNETLTKFQCRYGIPSKAMVALFFGTIAHESRDFTIVEESGMYSAERLRAIFPKYFPTMDVAKQYAYKPEAIFNKTYGGRMGNNSPGDGYKFRGRGYMQTTGKYSYDRLGKHIGVDLLNNPDLVATKYPMDSALFYFTDNKLWGLVSDVSEESIRLIRKRVNGGYNGLDDFRSKVKKYYSLMK
;
A
#
# COMPACT_ATOMS: atom_id res chain seq x y z
N MET A 1 4.49 -15.93 -0.84
CA MET A 1 5.68 -15.27 -0.29
C MET A 1 5.40 -14.84 1.14
N THR A 2 6.28 -15.20 2.06
CA THR A 2 6.25 -14.79 3.47
C THR A 2 6.68 -13.32 3.62
N ARG A 3 6.41 -12.74 4.80
CA ARG A 3 6.92 -11.40 5.16
C ARG A 3 8.44 -11.31 5.01
N THR A 4 9.16 -12.30 5.52
CA THR A 4 10.63 -12.34 5.50
C THR A 4 11.17 -12.35 4.08
N GLU A 5 10.57 -13.15 3.19
CA GLU A 5 10.97 -13.19 1.78
C GLU A 5 10.77 -11.84 1.07
N ARG A 6 9.64 -11.16 1.32
CA ARG A 6 9.40 -9.82 0.78
C ARG A 6 10.43 -8.79 1.26
N ILE A 7 10.82 -8.85 2.53
CA ILE A 7 11.87 -7.98 3.06
C ILE A 7 13.21 -8.28 2.36
N LYS A 8 13.53 -9.56 2.13
CA LYS A 8 14.74 -9.94 1.39
C LYS A 8 14.73 -9.41 -0.05
N GLU A 9 13.59 -9.36 -0.71
CA GLU A 9 13.48 -8.73 -2.03
C GLU A 9 13.76 -7.23 -2.00
N ILE A 10 13.21 -6.51 -1.00
CA ILE A 10 13.51 -5.09 -0.79
C ILE A 10 15.02 -4.91 -0.61
N GLN A 11 15.65 -5.72 0.25
CA GLN A 11 17.09 -5.67 0.52
C GLN A 11 17.91 -5.89 -0.74
N ARG A 12 17.61 -6.94 -1.52
CA ARG A 12 18.29 -7.20 -2.81
C ARG A 12 18.13 -6.05 -3.79
N SER A 13 16.95 -5.43 -3.88
CA SER A 13 16.67 -4.33 -4.82
C SER A 13 17.53 -3.08 -4.58
N VAL A 14 18.02 -2.91 -3.34
CA VAL A 14 18.90 -1.80 -2.94
C VAL A 14 20.35 -2.25 -2.70
N GLY A 15 20.66 -3.54 -2.94
CA GLY A 15 21.97 -4.12 -2.71
C GLY A 15 22.37 -4.26 -1.24
N ALA A 16 21.41 -4.35 -0.31
CA ALA A 16 21.65 -4.66 1.11
C ALA A 16 21.70 -6.16 1.36
N ASP A 17 22.29 -6.56 2.49
CA ASP A 17 22.28 -7.95 2.93
C ASP A 17 20.85 -8.46 3.12
N ALA A 18 20.53 -9.60 2.50
CA ALA A 18 19.18 -10.16 2.45
C ALA A 18 18.88 -11.04 3.67
N ASP A 19 19.00 -10.49 4.88
CA ASP A 19 18.76 -11.18 6.15
C ASP A 19 17.27 -11.27 6.54
N GLY A 20 16.39 -10.51 5.86
CA GLY A 20 14.95 -10.45 6.14
C GLY A 20 14.56 -9.51 7.29
N VAL A 21 15.48 -8.67 7.75
CA VAL A 21 15.27 -7.66 8.81
C VAL A 21 15.60 -6.27 8.27
N ILE A 22 14.62 -5.37 8.26
CA ILE A 22 14.86 -3.97 7.88
C ILE A 22 15.68 -3.30 9.00
N GLY A 23 16.95 -2.99 8.72
CA GLY A 23 17.87 -2.29 9.61
C GLY A 23 18.51 -1.06 8.96
N ASN A 24 19.50 -0.47 9.65
CA ASN A 24 20.22 0.74 9.19
C ASN A 24 20.68 0.61 7.74
N GLU A 25 21.35 -0.49 7.41
CA GLU A 25 21.92 -0.71 6.08
C GLU A 25 20.84 -0.72 4.98
N THR A 26 19.74 -1.45 5.20
CA THR A 26 18.60 -1.48 4.27
C THR A 26 18.05 -0.07 4.03
N LEU A 27 17.82 0.69 5.11
CA LEU A 27 17.22 2.02 5.03
C LEU A 27 18.17 3.04 4.37
N THR A 28 19.46 3.03 4.71
CA THR A 28 20.47 3.92 4.11
C THR A 28 20.67 3.60 2.63
N LYS A 29 20.81 2.32 2.24
CA LYS A 29 20.92 1.93 0.83
C LYS A 29 19.66 2.28 0.05
N PHE A 30 18.47 2.11 0.64
CA PHE A 30 17.21 2.54 0.04
C PHE A 30 17.16 4.05 -0.17
N GLN A 31 17.59 4.84 0.82
CA GLN A 31 17.70 6.29 0.69
C GLN A 31 18.56 6.68 -0.51
N CYS A 32 19.77 6.13 -0.61
CA CYS A 32 20.71 6.42 -1.70
C CYS A 32 20.17 5.98 -3.06
N ARG A 33 19.61 4.77 -3.14
CA ARG A 33 19.10 4.17 -4.38
C ARG A 33 18.01 5.00 -5.05
N TYR A 34 17.14 5.62 -4.24
CA TYR A 34 15.97 6.37 -4.68
C TYR A 34 16.08 7.88 -4.45
N GLY A 35 17.23 8.39 -3.98
CA GLY A 35 17.45 9.81 -3.76
C GLY A 35 16.48 10.45 -2.75
N ILE A 36 16.09 9.72 -1.70
CA ILE A 36 15.09 10.22 -0.72
C ILE A 36 15.71 11.34 0.11
N PRO A 37 15.05 12.51 0.24
CA PRO A 37 15.68 13.77 0.65
C PRO A 37 16.19 13.80 2.09
N SER A 38 15.70 12.92 2.98
CA SER A 38 16.15 12.88 4.37
C SER A 38 15.90 11.51 5.01
N LYS A 39 16.64 11.20 6.10
CA LYS A 39 16.39 10.02 6.94
C LYS A 39 14.96 10.03 7.51
N ALA A 40 14.46 11.20 7.88
CA ALA A 40 13.08 11.37 8.34
C ALA A 40 12.07 10.94 7.27
N MET A 41 12.29 11.32 6.01
CA MET A 41 11.41 10.93 4.91
C MET A 41 11.48 9.43 4.60
N VAL A 42 12.65 8.80 4.74
CA VAL A 42 12.77 7.33 4.67
C VAL A 42 11.93 6.67 5.77
N ALA A 43 12.04 7.15 7.01
CA ALA A 43 11.29 6.62 8.13
C ALA A 43 9.77 6.83 7.99
N LEU A 44 9.34 7.98 7.46
CA LEU A 44 7.93 8.26 7.16
C LEU A 44 7.40 7.36 6.04
N PHE A 45 8.18 7.14 4.99
CA PHE A 45 7.85 6.21 3.91
C PHE A 45 7.72 4.76 4.43
N PHE A 46 8.76 4.24 5.09
CA PHE A 46 8.74 2.88 5.64
C PHE A 46 7.66 2.69 6.71
N GLY A 47 7.44 3.72 7.55
CA GLY A 47 6.36 3.72 8.53
C GLY A 47 4.99 3.64 7.87
N THR A 48 4.80 4.35 6.76
CA THR A 48 3.54 4.34 5.99
C THR A 48 3.30 2.97 5.38
N ILE A 49 4.24 2.46 4.58
CA ILE A 49 4.06 1.18 3.89
C ILE A 49 3.94 0.02 4.88
N ALA A 50 4.64 0.06 6.03
CA ALA A 50 4.49 -0.95 7.06
C ALA A 50 3.11 -0.85 7.75
N HIS A 51 2.56 0.34 7.94
CA HIS A 51 1.22 0.51 8.50
C HIS A 51 0.14 -0.02 7.53
N GLU A 52 0.18 0.43 6.27
CA GLU A 52 -0.82 0.08 5.26
C GLU A 52 -0.80 -1.41 4.86
N SER A 53 0.37 -2.06 4.92
CA SER A 53 0.54 -3.46 4.53
C SER A 53 0.56 -4.48 5.68
N ARG A 54 0.25 -4.04 6.92
CA ARG A 54 0.39 -4.85 8.14
C ARG A 54 1.80 -5.46 8.24
N ASP A 55 2.81 -4.60 8.28
CA ASP A 55 4.24 -4.94 8.32
C ASP A 55 4.66 -5.87 7.17
N PHE A 56 4.29 -5.51 5.93
CA PHE A 56 4.62 -6.23 4.68
C PHE A 56 3.99 -7.62 4.57
N THR A 57 2.97 -7.93 5.37
CA THR A 57 2.30 -9.23 5.33
C THR A 57 1.20 -9.27 4.25
N ILE A 58 0.56 -8.15 3.97
CA ILE A 58 -0.52 -8.02 3.00
C ILE A 58 -0.06 -7.22 1.79
N VAL A 59 -0.31 -7.75 0.60
CA VAL A 59 -0.01 -7.11 -0.69
C VAL A 59 -1.22 -7.09 -1.63
N GLU A 60 -2.35 -7.65 -1.22
CA GLU A 60 -3.60 -7.59 -1.97
C GLU A 60 -4.80 -7.72 -1.04
N GLU A 61 -5.92 -7.18 -1.48
CA GLU A 61 -7.20 -7.42 -0.83
C GLU A 61 -7.69 -8.83 -1.15
N SER A 62 -7.89 -9.65 -0.11
CA SER A 62 -8.32 -11.04 -0.27
C SER A 62 -9.75 -11.17 -0.78
N GLY A 63 -10.68 -10.33 -0.31
CA GLY A 63 -12.11 -10.48 -0.59
C GLY A 63 -12.78 -11.65 0.13
N MET A 64 -12.06 -12.46 0.90
CA MET A 64 -12.62 -13.56 1.70
C MET A 64 -13.25 -13.04 3.00
N TYR A 65 -14.32 -12.24 2.86
CA TYR A 65 -15.00 -11.58 3.98
C TYR A 65 -16.30 -12.27 4.36
N SER A 66 -16.54 -12.40 5.67
CA SER A 66 -17.87 -12.76 6.20
C SER A 66 -18.89 -11.64 5.92
N ALA A 67 -20.18 -11.96 6.07
CA ALA A 67 -21.24 -10.98 5.90
C ALA A 67 -21.10 -9.80 6.90
N GLU A 68 -20.76 -10.09 8.16
CA GLU A 68 -20.50 -9.08 9.20
C GLU A 68 -19.34 -8.18 8.79
N ARG A 69 -18.24 -8.77 8.30
CA ARG A 69 -17.07 -8.01 7.87
C ARG A 69 -17.39 -7.11 6.69
N LEU A 70 -18.16 -7.59 5.70
CA LEU A 70 -18.62 -6.79 4.56
C LEU A 70 -19.41 -5.56 5.01
N ARG A 71 -20.34 -5.72 5.97
CA ARG A 71 -21.08 -4.59 6.54
C ARG A 71 -20.17 -3.60 7.26
N ALA A 72 -19.14 -4.09 7.94
CA ALA A 72 -18.22 -3.24 8.69
C ALA A 72 -17.32 -2.39 7.79
N ILE A 73 -16.78 -2.96 6.70
CA ILE A 73 -15.80 -2.25 5.84
C ILE A 73 -16.42 -1.59 4.61
N PHE A 74 -17.56 -2.09 4.14
CA PHE A 74 -18.26 -1.59 2.95
C PHE A 74 -19.75 -1.32 3.24
N PRO A 75 -20.11 -0.58 4.30
CA PRO A 75 -21.49 -0.39 4.74
C PRO A 75 -22.40 0.21 3.65
N LYS A 76 -21.85 1.06 2.77
CA LYS A 76 -22.56 1.64 1.64
C LYS A 76 -23.04 0.57 0.63
N TYR A 77 -22.26 -0.49 0.42
CA TYR A 77 -22.55 -1.53 -0.57
C TYR A 77 -23.27 -2.74 0.03
N PHE A 78 -23.11 -2.95 1.33
CA PHE A 78 -23.74 -4.04 2.08
C PHE A 78 -24.48 -3.45 3.29
N PRO A 79 -25.59 -2.71 3.09
CA PRO A 79 -26.29 -2.03 4.17
C PRO A 79 -26.99 -3.00 5.14
N THR A 80 -27.50 -4.12 4.60
CA THR A 80 -28.25 -5.14 5.36
C THR A 80 -27.49 -6.46 5.41
N MET A 81 -27.83 -7.28 6.42
CA MET A 81 -27.27 -8.62 6.56
C MET A 81 -27.66 -9.53 5.39
N ASP A 82 -28.89 -9.41 4.88
CA ASP A 82 -29.35 -10.25 3.77
C ASP A 82 -28.60 -9.94 2.48
N VAL A 83 -28.33 -8.66 2.19
CA VAL A 83 -27.46 -8.29 1.07
C VAL A 83 -26.05 -8.82 1.31
N ALA A 84 -25.48 -8.65 2.51
CA ALA A 84 -24.12 -9.11 2.80
C ALA A 84 -23.95 -10.63 2.65
N LYS A 85 -24.92 -11.43 3.13
CA LYS A 85 -24.91 -12.91 3.03
C LYS A 85 -24.85 -13.42 1.58
N GLN A 86 -25.44 -12.70 0.63
CA GLN A 86 -25.39 -13.08 -0.78
C GLN A 86 -23.96 -13.04 -1.36
N TYR A 87 -23.09 -12.20 -0.80
CA TYR A 87 -21.74 -11.93 -1.30
C TYR A 87 -20.62 -12.47 -0.40
N ALA A 88 -20.93 -12.90 0.83
CA ALA A 88 -19.94 -13.41 1.76
C ALA A 88 -19.07 -14.50 1.12
N TYR A 89 -17.75 -14.39 1.30
CA TYR A 89 -16.73 -15.30 0.74
C TYR A 89 -16.77 -15.44 -0.80
N LYS A 90 -17.27 -14.43 -1.52
CA LYS A 90 -17.25 -14.36 -2.99
C LYS A 90 -16.44 -13.15 -3.47
N PRO A 91 -15.09 -13.21 -3.44
CA PRO A 91 -14.22 -12.06 -3.70
C PRO A 91 -14.55 -11.29 -4.99
N GLU A 92 -14.76 -12.01 -6.09
CA GLU A 92 -15.06 -11.39 -7.38
C GLU A 92 -16.37 -10.59 -7.34
N ALA A 93 -17.44 -11.19 -6.82
CA ALA A 93 -18.73 -10.52 -6.67
C ALA A 93 -18.64 -9.31 -5.72
N ILE A 94 -17.89 -9.45 -4.63
CA ILE A 94 -17.66 -8.36 -3.66
C ILE A 94 -16.98 -7.17 -4.33
N PHE A 95 -15.84 -7.40 -4.99
CA PHE A 95 -15.06 -6.31 -5.57
C PHE A 95 -15.73 -5.71 -6.82
N ASN A 96 -16.44 -6.51 -7.62
CA ASN A 96 -17.25 -5.98 -8.71
C ASN A 96 -18.39 -5.08 -8.20
N LYS A 97 -19.02 -5.42 -7.07
CA LYS A 97 -20.05 -4.57 -6.43
C LYS A 97 -19.46 -3.28 -5.86
N THR A 98 -18.31 -3.37 -5.19
CA THR A 98 -17.69 -2.25 -4.47
C THR A 98 -16.92 -1.29 -5.39
N TYR A 99 -16.28 -1.83 -6.44
CA TYR A 99 -15.36 -1.09 -7.32
C TYR A 99 -15.79 -1.00 -8.78
N GLY A 100 -16.86 -1.67 -9.21
CA GLY A 100 -17.42 -1.47 -10.55
C GLY A 100 -17.95 -0.04 -10.76
N GLY A 101 -17.80 0.48 -11.98
CA GLY A 101 -18.31 1.79 -12.40
C GLY A 101 -17.56 2.99 -11.81
N ARG A 102 -16.34 2.80 -11.28
CA ARG A 102 -15.54 3.87 -10.66
C ARG A 102 -14.05 3.70 -10.95
N MET A 103 -13.28 4.78 -10.84
CA MET A 103 -11.82 4.75 -11.01
C MET A 103 -11.38 4.12 -12.35
N GLY A 104 -12.21 4.26 -13.39
CA GLY A 104 -12.01 3.68 -14.71
C GLY A 104 -12.49 2.24 -14.90
N ASN A 105 -13.07 1.61 -13.88
CA ASN A 105 -13.59 0.25 -13.94
C ASN A 105 -14.94 0.20 -14.67
N ASN A 106 -14.92 0.40 -15.99
CA ASN A 106 -16.12 0.55 -16.82
C ASN A 106 -16.57 -0.76 -17.49
N SER A 107 -15.79 -1.84 -17.36
CA SER A 107 -16.10 -3.16 -17.94
C SER A 107 -16.56 -4.13 -16.84
N PRO A 108 -17.42 -5.10 -17.16
CA PRO A 108 -17.71 -6.22 -16.25
C PRO A 108 -16.40 -6.89 -15.78
N GLY A 109 -16.30 -7.18 -14.49
CA GLY A 109 -15.10 -7.79 -13.90
C GLY A 109 -13.98 -6.81 -13.55
N ASP A 110 -14.02 -5.55 -14.01
CA ASP A 110 -12.94 -4.58 -13.74
C ASP A 110 -12.75 -4.32 -12.23
N GLY A 111 -13.85 -4.38 -11.45
CA GLY A 111 -13.78 -4.18 -10.00
C GLY A 111 -12.89 -5.22 -9.31
N TYR A 112 -13.02 -6.49 -9.68
CA TYR A 112 -12.14 -7.56 -9.19
C TYR A 112 -10.75 -7.53 -9.82
N LYS A 113 -10.68 -7.29 -11.13
CA LYS A 113 -9.42 -7.25 -11.89
C LYS A 113 -8.47 -6.19 -11.34
N PHE A 114 -9.00 -5.00 -11.05
CA PHE A 114 -8.25 -3.84 -10.52
C PHE A 114 -8.53 -3.58 -9.03
N ARG A 115 -8.78 -4.63 -8.23
CA ARG A 115 -8.85 -4.55 -6.76
C ARG A 115 -7.52 -4.07 -6.15
N GLY A 116 -7.53 -3.72 -4.87
CA GLY A 116 -6.36 -3.20 -4.17
C GLY A 116 -5.19 -4.17 -4.13
N ARG A 117 -4.01 -3.72 -4.58
CA ARG A 117 -2.73 -4.45 -4.50
C ARG A 117 -1.56 -3.53 -4.12
N GLY A 118 -0.43 -4.13 -3.73
CA GLY A 118 0.79 -3.43 -3.34
C GLY A 118 0.74 -2.89 -1.91
N TYR A 119 1.85 -2.30 -1.44
CA TYR A 119 1.95 -1.83 -0.06
C TYR A 119 1.11 -0.58 0.24
N MET A 120 0.61 0.11 -0.79
CA MET A 120 -0.22 1.32 -0.69
C MET A 120 -1.60 1.15 -1.36
N GLN A 121 -2.05 -0.10 -1.53
CA GLN A 121 -3.40 -0.43 -2.00
C GLN A 121 -3.82 0.24 -3.33
N THR A 122 -2.98 0.12 -4.38
CA THR A 122 -3.31 0.56 -5.75
C THR A 122 -4.62 -0.08 -6.22
N THR A 123 -5.64 0.76 -6.45
CA THR A 123 -7.01 0.31 -6.76
C THR A 123 -7.58 1.09 -7.95
N GLY A 124 -8.31 0.39 -8.83
CA GLY A 124 -9.01 0.95 -9.98
C GLY A 124 -8.14 1.09 -11.24
N LYS A 125 -8.74 0.82 -12.40
CA LYS A 125 -8.09 0.78 -13.72
C LYS A 125 -7.22 2.00 -14.01
N TYR A 126 -7.68 3.21 -13.68
CA TYR A 126 -6.89 4.43 -13.87
C TYR A 126 -5.59 4.45 -13.05
N SER A 127 -5.62 3.93 -11.82
CA SER A 127 -4.43 3.87 -10.97
C SER A 127 -3.42 2.85 -11.51
N TYR A 128 -3.91 1.69 -11.98
CA TYR A 128 -3.07 0.68 -12.63
C TYR A 128 -2.44 1.19 -13.93
N ASP A 129 -3.20 1.93 -14.75
CA ASP A 129 -2.68 2.55 -15.98
C ASP A 129 -1.57 3.57 -15.68
N ARG A 130 -1.80 4.49 -14.73
CA ARG A 130 -0.78 5.49 -14.35
C ARG A 130 0.48 4.85 -13.78
N LEU A 131 0.33 3.88 -12.87
CA LEU A 131 1.47 3.13 -12.33
C LEU A 131 2.21 2.39 -13.44
N GLY A 132 1.49 1.69 -14.32
CA GLY A 132 2.07 0.92 -15.41
C GLY A 132 2.88 1.79 -16.37
N LYS A 133 2.36 2.96 -16.73
CA LYS A 133 3.10 3.97 -17.51
C LYS A 133 4.34 4.48 -16.79
N HIS A 134 4.25 4.72 -15.48
CA HIS A 134 5.38 5.19 -14.67
C HIS A 134 6.54 4.17 -14.62
N ILE A 135 6.23 2.88 -14.51
CA ILE A 135 7.24 1.81 -14.36
C ILE A 135 7.54 1.09 -15.68
N GLY A 136 6.90 1.46 -16.79
CA GLY A 136 7.09 0.83 -18.10
C GLY A 136 6.55 -0.60 -18.19
N VAL A 137 5.45 -0.91 -17.50
CA VAL A 137 4.84 -2.25 -17.45
C VAL A 137 3.37 -2.19 -17.81
N ASP A 138 2.89 -3.13 -18.63
CA ASP A 138 1.47 -3.28 -18.92
C ASP A 138 0.71 -3.91 -17.74
N LEU A 139 0.32 -3.07 -16.79
CA LEU A 139 -0.49 -3.45 -15.64
C LEU A 139 -1.99 -3.53 -15.95
N LEU A 140 -2.44 -3.10 -17.13
CA LEU A 140 -3.85 -3.24 -17.52
C LEU A 140 -4.16 -4.69 -17.91
N ASN A 141 -3.20 -5.37 -18.51
CA ASN A 141 -3.30 -6.80 -18.80
C ASN A 141 -2.68 -7.68 -17.71
N ASN A 142 -1.74 -7.15 -16.90
CA ASN A 142 -1.04 -7.91 -15.86
C ASN A 142 -1.14 -7.27 -14.46
N PRO A 143 -2.35 -7.02 -13.93
CA PRO A 143 -2.51 -6.28 -12.66
C PRO A 143 -1.93 -7.02 -11.44
N ASP A 144 -1.87 -8.35 -11.47
CA ASP A 144 -1.32 -9.15 -10.35
C ASP A 144 0.16 -8.88 -10.09
N LEU A 145 0.89 -8.33 -11.08
CA LEU A 145 2.28 -7.93 -10.90
C LEU A 145 2.48 -6.88 -9.81
N VAL A 146 1.46 -6.07 -9.49
CA VAL A 146 1.52 -5.11 -8.38
C VAL A 146 1.67 -5.81 -7.02
N ALA A 147 1.09 -7.00 -6.85
CA ALA A 147 1.19 -7.76 -5.61
C ALA A 147 2.45 -8.66 -5.55
N THR A 148 3.02 -9.01 -6.71
CA THR A 148 4.09 -10.02 -6.80
C THR A 148 5.46 -9.47 -7.15
N LYS A 149 5.55 -8.51 -8.08
CA LYS A 149 6.82 -7.99 -8.60
C LYS A 149 7.05 -6.51 -8.27
N TYR A 150 5.97 -5.72 -8.23
CA TYR A 150 6.03 -4.27 -8.06
C TYR A 150 5.32 -3.72 -6.80
N PRO A 151 5.27 -4.44 -5.65
CA PRO A 151 4.62 -3.87 -4.48
C PRO A 151 5.39 -2.66 -3.93
N MET A 152 6.73 -2.64 -4.03
CA MET A 152 7.54 -1.49 -3.64
C MET A 152 7.41 -0.32 -4.62
N ASP A 153 7.48 -0.58 -5.94
CA ASP A 153 7.33 0.46 -6.96
C ASP A 153 5.95 1.14 -6.89
N SER A 154 4.90 0.38 -6.59
CA SER A 154 3.56 0.94 -6.36
C SER A 154 3.53 1.97 -5.22
N ALA A 155 4.30 1.74 -4.15
CA ALA A 155 4.38 2.64 -3.01
C ALA A 155 5.26 3.86 -3.30
N LEU A 156 6.40 3.66 -3.98
CA LEU A 156 7.24 4.75 -4.45
C LEU A 156 6.45 5.68 -5.38
N PHE A 157 5.73 5.11 -6.34
CA PHE A 157 4.86 5.85 -7.25
C PHE A 157 3.76 6.60 -6.50
N TYR A 158 3.11 5.98 -5.50
CA TYR A 158 2.10 6.66 -4.68
C TYR A 158 2.66 7.95 -4.03
N PHE A 159 3.85 7.88 -3.42
CA PHE A 159 4.48 9.05 -2.80
C PHE A 159 4.84 10.13 -3.83
N THR A 160 5.28 9.71 -5.03
CA THR A 160 5.57 10.63 -6.14
C THR A 160 4.31 11.30 -6.68
N ASP A 161 3.28 10.53 -7.05
CA ASP A 161 2.02 11.00 -7.63
C ASP A 161 1.27 11.93 -6.66
N ASN A 162 1.38 11.69 -5.35
CA ASN A 162 0.77 12.51 -4.30
C ASN A 162 1.67 13.63 -3.76
N LYS A 163 2.87 13.82 -4.35
CA LYS A 163 3.84 14.88 -4.01
C LYS A 163 4.22 14.89 -2.52
N LEU A 164 4.49 13.70 -1.96
CA LEU A 164 4.83 13.55 -0.54
C LEU A 164 6.33 13.66 -0.27
N TRP A 165 7.16 13.38 -1.27
CA TRP A 165 8.61 13.51 -1.14
C TRP A 165 9.01 14.95 -0.82
N GLY A 166 9.71 15.14 0.30
CA GLY A 166 10.20 16.45 0.72
C GLY A 166 9.14 17.36 1.34
N LEU A 167 7.90 16.88 1.55
CA LEU A 167 6.85 17.66 2.22
C LEU A 167 7.23 18.04 3.67
N VAL A 168 8.03 17.19 4.31
CA VAL A 168 8.57 17.40 5.66
C VAL A 168 10.01 16.89 5.73
N SER A 169 10.78 17.41 6.69
CA SER A 169 12.19 17.06 6.89
C SER A 169 12.50 16.41 8.24
N ASP A 170 11.49 16.24 9.10
CA ASP A 170 11.63 15.65 10.44
C ASP A 170 10.53 14.62 10.76
N VAL A 171 10.60 14.05 11.96
CA VAL A 171 9.61 13.10 12.50
C VAL A 171 8.84 13.69 13.68
N SER A 172 8.65 15.02 13.71
CA SER A 172 7.81 15.68 14.72
C SER A 172 6.36 15.18 14.66
N GLU A 173 5.60 15.37 15.74
CA GLU A 173 4.18 14.99 15.75
C GLU A 173 3.38 15.73 14.66
N GLU A 174 3.75 16.97 14.33
CA GLU A 174 3.13 17.73 13.23
C GLU A 174 3.40 17.06 11.87
N SER A 175 4.68 16.74 11.59
CA SER A 175 5.08 16.05 10.35
C SER A 175 4.41 14.68 10.19
N ILE A 176 4.38 13.89 11.26
CA ILE A 176 3.71 12.57 11.27
C ILE A 176 2.21 12.75 11.00
N ARG A 177 1.54 13.68 11.67
CA ARG A 177 0.11 13.95 11.44
C ARG A 177 -0.17 14.42 10.02
N LEU A 178 0.69 15.29 9.46
CA LEU A 178 0.56 15.78 8.11
C LEU A 178 0.63 14.63 7.09
N ILE A 179 1.67 13.79 7.17
CA ILE A 179 1.80 12.63 6.26
C ILE A 179 0.63 11.66 6.43
N ARG A 180 0.22 11.34 7.67
CA ARG A 180 -0.95 10.47 7.92
C ARG A 180 -2.21 11.02 7.26
N LYS A 181 -2.49 12.31 7.45
CA LYS A 181 -3.67 12.95 6.86
C LYS A 181 -3.61 12.97 5.33
N ARG A 182 -2.43 13.17 4.73
CA ARG A 182 -2.26 13.15 3.27
C ARG A 182 -2.47 11.76 2.68
N VAL A 183 -2.00 10.71 3.35
CA VAL A 183 -2.12 9.32 2.89
C VAL A 183 -3.54 8.77 3.08
N ASN A 184 -4.10 8.95 4.27
CA ASN A 184 -5.34 8.28 4.68
C ASN A 184 -6.58 9.20 4.68
N GLY A 185 -6.42 10.50 4.38
CA GLY A 185 -7.49 11.49 4.46
C GLY A 185 -7.93 11.85 5.88
N GLY A 186 -7.26 11.30 6.90
CA GLY A 186 -7.60 11.44 8.31
C GLY A 186 -6.59 10.70 9.20
N TYR A 187 -6.91 10.54 10.48
CA TYR A 187 -5.97 10.03 11.50
C TYR A 187 -6.22 8.58 11.95
N ASN A 188 -7.00 7.80 11.20
CA ASN A 188 -7.23 6.39 11.53
C ASN A 188 -5.88 5.66 11.60
N GLY A 189 -5.62 4.95 12.70
CA GLY A 189 -4.37 4.22 12.90
C GLY A 189 -3.14 5.07 13.22
N LEU A 190 -3.30 6.35 13.57
CA LEU A 190 -2.18 7.28 13.81
C LEU A 190 -1.15 6.76 14.81
N ASP A 191 -1.57 6.11 15.90
CA ASP A 191 -0.63 5.63 16.94
C ASP A 191 0.29 4.52 16.43
N ASP A 192 -0.26 3.56 15.66
CA ASP A 192 0.53 2.49 15.04
C ASP A 192 1.48 3.05 13.97
N PHE A 193 0.97 3.95 13.12
CA PHE A 193 1.79 4.64 12.12
C PHE A 193 2.95 5.41 12.79
N ARG A 194 2.66 6.21 13.82
CA ARG A 194 3.67 6.96 14.58
C ARG A 194 4.72 6.05 15.19
N SER A 195 4.30 4.95 15.82
CA SER A 195 5.20 3.97 16.42
C SER A 195 6.17 3.41 15.37
N LYS A 196 5.65 3.03 14.19
CA LYS A 196 6.45 2.53 13.07
C LYS A 196 7.42 3.58 12.54
N VAL A 197 7.01 4.83 12.37
CA VAL A 197 7.90 5.93 11.95
C VAL A 197 9.05 6.10 12.94
N LYS A 198 8.75 6.20 14.24
CA LYS A 198 9.78 6.35 15.28
C LYS A 198 10.74 5.16 15.30
N LYS A 199 10.23 3.93 15.16
CA LYS A 199 11.04 2.72 15.02
C LYS A 199 12.01 2.83 13.83
N TYR A 200 11.52 3.08 12.62
CA TYR A 200 12.41 3.16 11.45
C TYR A 200 13.40 4.31 11.53
N TYR A 201 13.00 5.44 12.09
CA TYR A 201 13.91 6.56 12.31
C TYR A 201 15.04 6.21 13.28
N SER A 202 14.73 5.53 14.39
CA SER A 202 15.74 5.10 15.37
C SER A 202 16.74 4.07 14.83
N LEU A 203 16.39 3.35 13.76
CA LEU A 203 17.30 2.40 13.11
C LEU A 203 18.33 3.08 12.22
N MET A 204 18.09 4.34 11.82
CA MET A 204 19.00 5.09 10.95
C MET A 204 19.98 5.90 11.81
N LYS A 205 21.23 5.42 11.89
CA LYS A 205 22.33 6.12 12.58
C LYS A 205 22.79 7.31 11.75
#